data_AF-A0A8J6NA28-F1
#
_entry.id   AF-A0A8J6NA28-F1
#
_cell.length_a   1.000
_cell.length_b   1.000
_cell.length_c   1.000
_cell.angle_alpha   90.00
_cell.angle_beta   90.00
_cell.angle_gamma   90.00
#
_symmetry.space_group_name_H-M   'P 1'
#
loop_
_entity.id
_entity.type
_entity.pdbx_description
1 polymer ?
#
loop_
_entity_poly.entity_id
_entity_poly.type
_entity_poly.pdbx_seq_one_letter_code
_entity_poly.pdbx_strand_id
1 'polypeptide(L)'
;MNTDDALVSQTCLQASTNLKSFYHTLDQRDYLTDFSLAADSQTHFSKLIQTMLEQPPTVSGETNDLFTLLQNTAHFFQIFGKDNILLLKSIINNEQNEIEHLAATLYTLTRTPSCSDVSQLIQLSPEGLYDYAGFFLNTMAGRLYLFRRDSFSRLLVNYYSVLIMNDANLTNRNRHGIHLLPAITALISDLEQSGETLRYREEYLDQLYLLQEQYQ
;
A
#
# COMPACT_ATOMS: atom_id res chain seq x y z
N MET A 1 18.88 28.82 3.41
CA MET A 1 18.10 27.57 3.30
C MET A 1 16.64 27.96 3.50
N ASN A 2 15.78 27.72 2.52
CA ASN A 2 14.36 28.06 2.64
C ASN A 2 13.71 27.15 3.70
N THR A 3 12.70 27.65 4.42
CA THR A 3 11.97 26.89 5.44
C THR A 3 11.34 25.62 4.89
N ASP A 4 10.93 25.63 3.62
CA ASP A 4 10.34 24.48 2.94
C ASP A 4 11.36 23.35 2.66
N ASP A 5 12.60 23.71 2.29
CA ASP A 5 13.67 22.73 2.05
C ASP A 5 14.08 22.01 3.35
N ALA A 6 14.07 22.74 4.47
CA ALA A 6 14.38 22.19 5.78
C ALA A 6 13.31 21.20 6.26
N LEU A 7 12.03 21.50 6.03
CA LEU A 7 10.91 20.64 6.40
C LEU A 7 10.88 19.34 5.57
N VAL A 8 11.12 19.46 4.26
CA VAL A 8 11.25 18.32 3.35
C VAL A 8 12.41 17.41 3.77
N SER A 9 13.57 18.00 4.07
CA SER A 9 14.75 17.25 4.54
C SER A 9 14.47 16.50 5.86
N GLN A 10 13.79 17.14 6.82
CA GLN A 10 13.41 16.51 8.08
C GLN A 10 12.44 15.34 7.88
N THR A 11 11.43 15.52 7.02
CA THR A 11 10.45 14.47 6.69
C THR A 11 11.13 13.25 6.07
N CYS A 12 12.03 13.47 5.10
CA CYS A 12 12.79 12.39 4.46
C CYS A 12 13.68 11.63 5.47
N LEU A 13 14.36 12.35 6.37
CA LEU A 13 15.21 11.76 7.38
C LEU A 13 14.42 10.89 8.36
N GLN A 14 13.26 11.40 8.82
CA GLN A 14 12.38 10.66 9.72
C GLN A 14 11.85 9.39 9.04
N ALA A 15 11.40 9.49 7.79
CA ALA A 15 10.90 8.33 7.05
C ALA A 15 12.00 7.27 6.80
N SER A 16 13.22 7.69 6.44
CA SER A 16 14.38 6.79 6.30
C SER A 16 14.70 6.08 7.62
N THR A 17 14.66 6.83 8.73
CA THR A 17 14.92 6.29 10.07
C THR A 17 13.86 5.29 10.50
N ASN A 18 12.59 5.58 10.27
CA ASN A 18 11.47 4.69 10.57
C ASN A 18 11.58 3.38 9.77
N LEU A 19 11.85 3.46 8.46
CA LEU A 19 12.02 2.29 7.59
C LEU A 19 13.18 1.40 8.06
N LYS A 20 14.36 1.99 8.31
CA LYS A 20 15.53 1.24 8.79
C LYS A 20 15.28 0.60 10.14
N SER A 21 14.63 1.31 11.05
CA SER A 21 14.32 0.81 12.39
C SER A 21 13.32 -0.34 12.34
N PHE A 22 12.33 -0.26 11.45
CA PHE A 22 11.37 -1.34 11.23
C PHE A 22 12.08 -2.61 10.74
N TYR A 23 12.90 -2.53 9.68
CA TYR A 23 13.63 -3.70 9.18
C TYR A 23 14.61 -4.27 10.21
N HIS A 24 15.33 -3.40 10.94
CA HIS A 24 16.23 -3.85 11.99
C HIS A 24 15.49 -4.59 13.14
N THR A 25 14.31 -4.10 13.51
CA THR A 25 13.45 -4.78 14.49
C THR A 25 12.95 -6.10 13.94
N LEU A 26 12.54 -6.11 12.67
CA LEU A 26 12.04 -7.27 11.97
C LEU A 26 13.09 -8.39 11.94
N ASP A 27 14.35 -8.09 11.61
CA ASP A 27 15.48 -9.04 11.60
C ASP A 27 15.74 -9.72 12.96
N GLN A 28 15.21 -9.17 14.06
CA GLN A 28 15.34 -9.72 15.42
C GLN A 28 14.14 -10.58 15.84
N ARG A 29 13.10 -10.72 15.00
CA ARG A 29 11.88 -11.44 15.36
C ARG A 29 12.02 -12.94 15.12
N ASP A 30 11.70 -13.72 16.15
CA ASP A 30 11.77 -15.18 16.10
C ASP A 30 10.86 -15.79 15.02
N TYR A 31 9.70 -15.19 14.74
CA TYR A 31 8.77 -15.72 13.72
C TYR A 31 9.34 -15.66 12.28
N LEU A 32 10.47 -14.99 12.04
CA LEU A 32 11.15 -14.98 10.75
C LEU A 32 12.09 -16.16 10.54
N THR A 33 12.52 -16.84 11.62
CA THR A 33 13.51 -17.92 11.50
C THR A 33 12.98 -19.06 10.62
N ASP A 34 11.66 -19.26 10.63
CA ASP A 34 10.97 -20.29 9.84
C ASP A 34 11.04 -20.05 8.32
N PHE A 35 11.34 -18.83 7.89
CA PHE A 35 11.34 -18.43 6.47
C PHE A 35 12.73 -18.40 5.82
N SER A 36 13.82 -18.59 6.60
CA SER A 36 15.20 -18.73 6.10
C SER A 36 15.56 -17.72 5.00
N LEU A 37 15.44 -16.42 5.30
CA LEU A 37 15.75 -15.37 4.33
C LEU A 37 17.22 -15.45 3.86
N ALA A 38 17.42 -15.33 2.55
CA ALA A 38 18.76 -15.37 1.93
C ALA A 38 19.56 -14.07 2.11
N ALA A 39 18.89 -12.99 2.54
CA ALA A 39 19.45 -11.68 2.83
C ALA A 39 18.72 -11.07 4.05
N ASP A 40 19.20 -9.92 4.54
CA ASP A 40 18.48 -9.14 5.54
C ASP A 40 17.08 -8.74 5.04
N SER A 41 16.15 -8.50 5.97
CA SER A 41 14.75 -8.21 5.62
C SER A 41 14.62 -6.98 4.73
N GLN A 42 15.43 -5.94 4.95
CA GLN A 42 15.41 -4.74 4.11
C GLN A 42 15.71 -5.12 2.65
N THR A 43 16.85 -5.75 2.39
CA THR A 43 17.25 -6.17 1.04
C THR A 43 16.20 -7.07 0.38
N HIS A 44 15.66 -8.02 1.14
CA HIS A 44 14.65 -8.95 0.65
C HIS A 44 13.35 -8.24 0.23
N PHE A 45 12.77 -7.43 1.11
CA PHE A 45 11.50 -6.76 0.86
C PHE A 45 11.61 -5.62 -0.16
N SER A 46 12.73 -4.90 -0.17
CA SER A 46 12.96 -3.87 -1.19
C SER A 46 12.97 -4.46 -2.60
N LYS A 47 13.63 -5.60 -2.79
CA LYS A 47 13.60 -6.34 -4.07
C LYS A 47 12.20 -6.87 -4.39
N LEU A 48 11.48 -7.39 -3.40
CA LEU A 48 10.14 -7.93 -3.57
C LEU A 48 9.16 -6.83 -4.02
N ILE A 49 9.24 -5.64 -3.41
CA ILE A 49 8.40 -4.48 -3.76
C ILE A 49 8.74 -3.96 -5.16
N GLN A 50 10.03 -3.85 -5.50
CA GLN A 50 10.45 -3.47 -6.86
C GLN A 50 9.88 -4.44 -7.90
N THR A 51 10.06 -5.74 -7.68
CA THR A 51 9.53 -6.80 -8.56
C THR A 51 8.02 -6.68 -8.75
N MET A 52 7.29 -6.41 -7.66
CA MET A 52 5.84 -6.21 -7.68
C MET A 52 5.44 -4.98 -8.50
N LEU A 53 6.09 -3.84 -8.27
CA LEU A 53 5.76 -2.56 -8.92
C LEU A 53 6.10 -2.53 -10.41
N GLU A 54 7.07 -3.34 -10.85
CA GLU A 54 7.42 -3.53 -12.26
C GLU A 54 6.45 -4.46 -13.00
N GLN A 55 5.61 -5.19 -12.28
CA GLN A 55 4.65 -6.17 -12.81
C GLN A 55 3.24 -5.88 -12.28
N PRO A 56 2.60 -4.75 -12.65
CA PRO A 56 1.24 -4.46 -12.22
C PRO A 56 0.22 -5.40 -12.89
N PRO A 57 -0.91 -5.69 -12.22
CA PRO A 57 -2.01 -6.47 -12.81
C PRO A 57 -2.80 -5.64 -13.83
N THR A 58 -3.66 -6.30 -14.62
CA THR A 58 -4.52 -5.60 -15.59
C THR A 58 -5.68 -4.92 -14.87
N VAL A 59 -5.73 -3.59 -14.89
CA VAL A 59 -6.80 -2.84 -14.21
C VAL A 59 -8.05 -2.66 -15.08
N SER A 60 -7.87 -2.18 -16.30
CA SER A 60 -8.97 -1.91 -17.23
C SER A 60 -9.26 -3.13 -18.10
N GLY A 61 -10.53 -3.51 -18.23
CA GLY A 61 -10.95 -4.62 -19.08
C GLY A 61 -10.63 -6.01 -18.54
N GLU A 62 -10.39 -6.17 -17.23
CA GLU A 62 -10.15 -7.47 -16.58
C GLU A 62 -11.18 -8.54 -16.97
N THR A 63 -12.46 -8.14 -17.05
CA THR A 63 -13.57 -9.06 -17.31
C THR A 63 -13.88 -9.23 -18.80
N ASN A 64 -13.08 -8.63 -19.70
CA ASN A 64 -13.29 -8.76 -21.13
C ASN A 64 -12.97 -10.17 -21.63
N ASP A 65 -12.07 -10.88 -20.95
CA ASP A 65 -11.74 -12.27 -21.25
C ASP A 65 -11.39 -13.05 -19.98
N LEU A 66 -11.65 -14.36 -20.02
CA LEU A 66 -11.45 -15.25 -18.88
C LEU A 66 -9.96 -15.38 -18.51
N PHE A 67 -9.06 -15.28 -19.49
CA PHE A 67 -7.63 -15.47 -19.25
C PHE A 67 -7.07 -14.33 -18.39
N THR A 68 -7.38 -13.08 -18.71
CA THR A 68 -7.00 -11.89 -17.93
C THR A 68 -7.54 -11.97 -16.50
N LEU A 69 -8.82 -12.34 -16.32
CA LEU A 69 -9.41 -12.52 -15.00
C LEU A 69 -8.67 -13.58 -14.17
N LEU A 70 -8.31 -14.73 -14.77
CA LEU A 70 -7.57 -15.79 -14.10
C LEU A 70 -6.14 -15.34 -13.75
N GLN A 71 -5.47 -14.60 -14.64
CA GLN A 71 -4.15 -14.04 -14.41
C GLN A 71 -4.16 -13.08 -13.21
N ASN A 72 -5.09 -12.12 -13.21
CA ASN A 72 -5.28 -11.20 -12.09
C ASN A 72 -5.60 -11.91 -10.77
N THR A 73 -6.39 -12.99 -10.82
CA THR A 73 -6.73 -13.79 -9.61
C THR A 73 -5.50 -14.48 -9.01
N ALA A 74 -4.56 -14.91 -9.85
CA ALA A 74 -3.31 -15.57 -9.44
C ALA A 74 -2.14 -14.59 -9.21
N HIS A 75 -2.34 -13.30 -9.48
CA HIS A 75 -1.29 -12.27 -9.58
C HIS A 75 -0.25 -12.31 -8.44
N PHE A 76 -0.69 -12.14 -7.19
CA PHE A 76 0.23 -12.13 -6.05
C PHE A 76 0.93 -13.47 -5.83
N PHE A 77 0.28 -14.59 -6.14
CA PHE A 77 0.92 -15.90 -6.04
C PHE A 77 2.02 -16.06 -7.10
N GLN A 78 1.81 -15.52 -8.30
CA GLN A 78 2.82 -15.54 -9.36
C GLN A 78 4.03 -14.65 -9.05
N ILE A 79 3.80 -13.46 -8.49
CA ILE A 79 4.89 -12.51 -8.17
C ILE A 79 5.65 -12.93 -6.90
N PHE A 80 4.93 -13.23 -5.83
CA PHE A 80 5.55 -13.47 -4.52
C PHE A 80 5.86 -14.94 -4.28
N GLY A 81 5.09 -15.86 -4.87
CA GLY A 81 5.13 -17.25 -4.50
C GLY A 81 4.56 -17.52 -3.10
N LYS A 82 4.47 -18.80 -2.75
CA LYS A 82 3.86 -19.25 -1.50
C LYS A 82 4.59 -18.71 -0.26
N ASP A 83 5.92 -18.82 -0.24
CA ASP A 83 6.70 -18.59 0.96
C ASP A 83 6.69 -17.10 1.35
N ASN A 84 6.84 -16.20 0.38
CA ASN A 84 6.71 -14.77 0.63
C ASN A 84 5.28 -14.38 1.03
N ILE A 85 4.24 -15.01 0.48
CA ILE A 85 2.85 -14.75 0.93
C ILE A 85 2.67 -15.14 2.40
N LEU A 86 3.20 -16.31 2.80
CA LEU A 86 3.12 -16.76 4.19
C LEU A 86 3.94 -15.87 5.13
N LEU A 87 5.12 -15.44 4.68
CA LEU A 87 5.98 -14.50 5.39
C LEU A 87 5.29 -13.15 5.61
N LEU A 88 4.78 -12.52 4.54
CA LEU A 88 4.06 -11.25 4.61
C LEU A 88 2.84 -11.36 5.53
N LYS A 89 2.10 -12.47 5.46
CA LYS A 89 0.99 -12.74 6.37
C LYS A 89 1.46 -12.85 7.84
N SER A 90 2.58 -13.52 8.08
CA SER A 90 3.16 -13.62 9.43
C SER A 90 3.52 -12.25 9.97
N ILE A 91 4.19 -11.42 9.17
CA ILE A 91 4.55 -10.04 9.55
C ILE A 91 3.31 -9.22 9.86
N ILE A 92 2.29 -9.26 8.98
CA ILE A 92 1.05 -8.52 9.18
C ILE A 92 0.35 -8.91 10.48
N ASN A 93 0.30 -10.20 10.79
CA ASN A 93 -0.35 -10.67 12.01
C ASN A 93 0.40 -10.30 13.30
N ASN A 94 1.72 -10.15 13.24
CA ASN A 94 2.54 -9.87 14.43
C ASN A 94 2.84 -8.38 14.63
N GLU A 95 2.83 -7.57 13.57
CA GLU A 95 3.33 -6.19 13.59
C GLU A 95 2.27 -5.16 13.11
N GLN A 96 0.97 -5.42 13.32
CA GLN A 96 -0.13 -4.57 12.81
C GLN A 96 0.07 -3.07 13.09
N ASN A 97 0.37 -2.69 14.34
CA ASN A 97 0.57 -1.29 14.71
C ASN A 97 1.72 -0.63 13.93
N GLU A 98 2.83 -1.34 13.77
CA GLU A 98 3.99 -0.83 13.04
C GLU A 98 3.70 -0.75 11.54
N ILE A 99 2.92 -1.68 11.00
CA ILE A 99 2.53 -1.69 9.59
C ILE A 99 1.61 -0.53 9.25
N GLU A 100 0.68 -0.19 10.15
CA GLU A 100 -0.18 0.97 9.97
C GLU A 100 0.65 2.27 9.92
N HIS A 101 1.61 2.42 10.84
CA HIS A 101 2.54 3.55 10.84
C HIS A 101 3.47 3.56 9.61
N LEU A 102 3.92 2.38 9.17
CA LEU A 102 4.76 2.21 8.00
C LEU A 102 4.02 2.60 6.73
N ALA A 103 2.74 2.23 6.59
CA ALA A 103 1.91 2.60 5.46
C ALA A 103 1.76 4.13 5.35
N ALA A 104 1.57 4.82 6.47
CA ALA A 104 1.56 6.29 6.51
C ALA A 104 2.91 6.90 6.08
N THR A 105 4.01 6.32 6.56
CA THR A 105 5.37 6.74 6.19
C THR A 105 5.60 6.56 4.69
N LEU A 106 5.26 5.39 4.14
CA LEU A 106 5.38 5.09 2.71
C LEU A 106 4.53 6.01 1.84
N TYR A 107 3.29 6.29 2.24
CA TYR A 107 2.43 7.23 1.50
C TYR A 107 2.98 8.68 1.53
N THR A 108 3.56 9.12 2.65
CA THR A 108 4.19 10.45 2.71
C THR A 108 5.39 10.54 1.76
N LEU A 109 6.13 9.43 1.60
CA LEU A 109 7.26 9.34 0.67
C LEU A 109 6.82 9.42 -0.79
N THR A 110 5.64 8.89 -1.16
CA THR A 110 5.14 9.02 -2.54
C THR A 110 4.84 10.47 -2.93
N ARG A 111 4.62 11.34 -1.93
CA ARG A 111 4.36 12.78 -2.12
C ARG A 111 5.60 13.65 -1.99
N THR A 112 6.74 13.07 -1.61
CA THR A 112 8.00 13.80 -1.36
C THR A 112 9.12 13.25 -2.25
N PRO A 113 9.12 13.52 -3.57
CA PRO A 113 10.04 12.89 -4.53
C PRO A 113 11.51 13.28 -4.34
N SER A 114 11.80 14.30 -3.53
CA SER A 114 13.15 14.78 -3.21
C SER A 114 13.90 13.95 -2.15
N CYS A 115 13.29 12.89 -1.60
CA CYS A 115 13.92 12.03 -0.61
C CYS A 115 14.96 11.05 -1.21
N SER A 116 16.16 11.54 -1.53
CA SER A 116 17.25 10.73 -2.09
C SER A 116 17.76 9.61 -1.16
N ASP A 117 17.70 9.80 0.16
CA ASP A 117 18.19 8.80 1.11
C ASP A 117 17.24 7.62 1.28
N VAL A 118 15.97 7.81 0.90
CA VAL A 118 14.93 6.78 0.95
C VAL A 118 14.84 6.02 -0.36
N SER A 119 15.15 6.66 -1.49
CA SER A 119 15.20 5.97 -2.79
C SER A 119 16.26 4.86 -2.85
N GLN A 120 17.28 4.92 -1.97
CA GLN A 120 18.24 3.84 -1.77
C GLN A 120 17.67 2.65 -0.99
N LEU A 121 16.66 2.88 -0.16
CA LEU A 121 15.99 1.82 0.61
C LEU A 121 14.88 1.18 -0.21
N ILE A 122 14.05 1.98 -0.87
CA ILE A 122 12.88 1.51 -1.60
C ILE A 122 12.58 2.46 -2.76
N GLN A 123 12.36 1.87 -3.93
CA GLN A 123 11.97 2.62 -5.12
C GLN A 123 10.46 2.47 -5.33
N LEU A 124 9.72 3.54 -5.01
CA LEU A 124 8.28 3.61 -5.19
C LEU A 124 7.97 4.17 -6.57
N SER A 125 7.54 3.32 -7.50
CA SER A 125 7.03 3.73 -8.81
C SER A 125 5.63 4.36 -8.66
N PRO A 126 5.44 5.66 -8.96
CA PRO A 126 4.11 6.27 -8.88
C PRO A 126 3.09 5.58 -9.80
N GLU A 127 3.53 5.10 -10.97
CA GLU A 127 2.68 4.39 -11.91
C GLU A 127 2.30 2.99 -11.42
N GLY A 128 3.26 2.25 -10.86
CA GLY A 128 2.98 0.93 -10.29
C GLY A 128 2.01 1.03 -9.11
N LEU A 129 2.24 1.98 -8.21
CA LEU A 129 1.35 2.25 -7.08
C LEU A 129 -0.07 2.63 -7.54
N TYR A 130 -0.16 3.47 -8.57
CA TYR A 130 -1.44 3.82 -9.19
C TYR A 130 -2.17 2.60 -9.76
N ASP A 131 -1.47 1.71 -10.46
CA ASP A 131 -2.10 0.49 -11.00
C ASP A 131 -2.55 -0.48 -9.90
N TYR A 132 -1.77 -0.63 -8.82
CA TYR A 132 -2.20 -1.44 -7.67
C TYR A 132 -3.38 -0.82 -6.92
N ALA A 133 -3.41 0.51 -6.75
CA ALA A 133 -4.57 1.19 -6.20
C ALA A 133 -5.81 0.96 -7.08
N GLY A 134 -5.67 1.09 -8.40
CA GLY A 134 -6.74 0.80 -9.34
C GLY A 134 -7.18 -0.66 -9.33
N PHE A 135 -6.24 -1.59 -9.19
CA PHE A 135 -6.51 -3.01 -9.05
C PHE A 135 -7.40 -3.30 -7.84
N PHE A 136 -6.99 -2.84 -6.66
CA PHE A 136 -7.76 -3.09 -5.44
C PHE A 136 -9.14 -2.43 -5.46
N LEU A 137 -9.23 -1.21 -5.97
CA LEU A 137 -10.49 -0.45 -5.95
C LEU A 137 -11.45 -0.84 -7.07
N ASN A 138 -10.96 -1.27 -8.24
CA ASN A 138 -11.80 -1.36 -9.45
C ASN A 138 -11.90 -2.77 -10.05
N THR A 139 -10.98 -3.68 -9.74
CA THR A 139 -11.01 -5.04 -10.32
C THR A 139 -11.75 -6.03 -9.42
N MET A 140 -12.35 -7.04 -10.04
CA MET A 140 -12.97 -8.16 -9.34
C MET A 140 -11.93 -8.97 -8.59
N ALA A 141 -10.78 -9.28 -9.20
CA ALA A 141 -9.74 -10.06 -8.54
C ALA A 141 -9.12 -9.31 -7.35
N GLY A 142 -8.88 -8.01 -7.47
CA GLY A 142 -8.33 -7.19 -6.39
C GLY A 142 -9.27 -7.11 -5.19
N ARG A 143 -10.55 -6.85 -5.44
CA ARG A 143 -11.58 -6.88 -4.39
C ARG A 143 -11.67 -8.25 -3.72
N LEU A 144 -11.73 -9.34 -4.50
CA LEU A 144 -11.76 -10.70 -3.97
C LEU A 144 -10.49 -11.10 -3.22
N TYR A 145 -9.33 -10.56 -3.61
CA TYR A 145 -8.10 -10.74 -2.85
C TYR A 145 -8.22 -10.12 -1.46
N LEU A 146 -8.66 -8.87 -1.37
CA LEU A 146 -8.84 -8.19 -0.08
C LEU A 146 -9.95 -8.82 0.78
N PHE A 147 -11.03 -9.34 0.19
CA PHE A 147 -12.04 -10.07 0.95
C PHE A 147 -11.53 -11.37 1.62
N ARG A 148 -10.40 -11.92 1.14
CA ARG A 148 -9.71 -13.08 1.74
C ARG A 148 -8.65 -12.68 2.76
N ARG A 149 -8.54 -11.39 3.10
CA ARG A 149 -7.65 -10.86 4.13
C ARG A 149 -8.45 -10.46 5.36
N ASP A 150 -7.75 -10.33 6.47
CA ASP A 150 -8.29 -9.77 7.70
C ASP A 150 -8.75 -8.32 7.50
N SER A 151 -9.62 -7.86 8.39
CA SER A 151 -10.20 -6.52 8.39
C SER A 151 -9.14 -5.43 8.36
N PHE A 152 -8.12 -5.55 9.21
CA PHE A 152 -7.01 -4.60 9.31
C PHE A 152 -6.34 -4.40 7.95
N SER A 153 -5.87 -5.49 7.32
CA SER A 153 -5.24 -5.43 6.00
C SER A 153 -6.14 -4.83 4.93
N ARG A 154 -7.42 -5.25 4.90
CA ARG A 154 -8.39 -4.80 3.89
C ARG A 154 -8.65 -3.30 4.00
N LEU A 155 -8.89 -2.80 5.21
CA LEU A 155 -9.17 -1.39 5.46
C LEU A 155 -7.95 -0.51 5.14
N LEU A 156 -6.77 -0.93 5.59
CA LEU A 156 -5.52 -0.18 5.38
C LEU A 156 -5.17 -0.08 3.88
N VAL A 157 -5.26 -1.19 3.15
CA VAL A 157 -4.98 -1.20 1.71
C VAL A 157 -6.00 -0.36 0.93
N ASN A 158 -7.29 -0.47 1.26
CA ASN A 158 -8.31 0.36 0.62
C ASN A 158 -8.09 1.85 0.89
N TYR A 159 -7.76 2.22 2.13
CA TYR A 159 -7.51 3.62 2.50
C TYR A 159 -6.37 4.23 1.68
N TYR A 160 -5.19 3.60 1.67
CA TYR A 160 -4.07 4.14 0.89
C TYR A 160 -4.30 4.03 -0.62
N SER A 161 -5.05 3.05 -1.10
CA SER A 161 -5.46 3.00 -2.52
C SER A 161 -6.34 4.19 -2.89
N VAL A 162 -7.26 4.60 -2.01
CA VAL A 162 -8.09 5.80 -2.22
C VAL A 162 -7.22 7.05 -2.30
N LEU A 163 -6.26 7.21 -1.38
CA LEU A 163 -5.36 8.37 -1.37
C LEU A 163 -4.48 8.43 -2.63
N ILE A 164 -3.88 7.31 -3.03
CA ILE A 164 -3.05 7.22 -4.25
C ILE A 164 -3.88 7.54 -5.49
N MET A 165 -5.10 7.03 -5.58
CA MET A 165 -6.01 7.33 -6.70
C MET A 165 -6.44 8.81 -6.71
N ASN A 166 -6.68 9.39 -5.54
CA ASN A 166 -6.97 10.82 -5.41
C ASN A 166 -5.79 11.67 -5.90
N ASP A 167 -4.56 11.35 -5.51
CA ASP A 167 -3.36 12.05 -6.00
C ASP A 167 -3.23 11.94 -7.53
N ALA A 168 -3.58 10.80 -8.11
CA ALA A 168 -3.64 10.63 -9.55
C ALA A 168 -4.74 11.48 -10.21
N ASN A 169 -5.91 11.65 -9.57
CA ASN A 169 -6.96 12.56 -10.04
C ASN A 169 -6.48 14.02 -10.02
N LEU A 170 -5.91 14.47 -8.90
CA LEU A 170 -5.41 15.84 -8.75
C LEU A 170 -4.29 16.19 -9.75
N THR A 171 -3.52 15.19 -10.18
CA THR A 171 -2.44 15.35 -11.16
C THR A 171 -2.85 15.01 -12.59
N ASN A 172 -4.14 14.76 -12.87
CA ASN A 172 -4.68 14.34 -14.17
C ASN A 172 -4.00 13.08 -14.75
N ARG A 173 -3.64 12.14 -13.89
CA ARG A 173 -2.99 10.85 -14.23
C ARG A 173 -3.89 9.64 -14.05
N ASN A 174 -5.19 9.81 -13.78
CA ASN A 174 -6.15 8.72 -13.71
C ASN A 174 -6.49 8.14 -15.10
N ARG A 175 -5.53 7.40 -15.67
CA ARG A 175 -5.61 6.77 -17.01
C ARG A 175 -6.69 5.69 -17.14
N HIS A 176 -7.08 5.05 -16.05
CA HIS A 176 -8.14 4.03 -16.02
C HIS A 176 -9.55 4.62 -15.83
N GLY A 177 -9.66 5.94 -15.62
CA GLY A 177 -10.97 6.61 -15.45
C GLY A 177 -11.74 6.13 -14.22
N ILE A 178 -11.05 5.72 -13.16
CA ILE A 178 -11.69 5.13 -11.97
C ILE A 178 -12.44 6.21 -11.19
N HIS A 179 -13.73 5.98 -10.97
CA HIS A 179 -14.57 6.84 -10.14
C HIS A 179 -14.37 6.53 -8.66
N LEU A 180 -13.92 7.53 -7.89
CA LEU A 180 -13.48 7.33 -6.51
C LEU A 180 -14.62 7.36 -5.48
N LEU A 181 -15.69 8.11 -5.74
CA LEU A 181 -16.79 8.32 -4.78
C LEU A 181 -17.44 7.01 -4.25
N PRO A 182 -17.69 5.97 -5.07
CA PRO A 182 -18.21 4.71 -4.55
C PRO A 182 -17.24 4.01 -3.59
N ALA A 183 -15.94 4.07 -3.87
CA ALA A 183 -14.92 3.48 -3.02
C ALA A 183 -14.77 4.23 -1.70
N ILE A 184 -14.79 5.57 -1.73
CA ILE A 184 -14.78 6.42 -0.53
C ILE A 184 -15.99 6.09 0.35
N THR A 185 -17.19 6.09 -0.23
CA THR A 185 -18.44 5.87 0.52
C THR A 185 -18.48 4.48 1.16
N ALA A 186 -18.06 3.44 0.42
CA ALA A 186 -17.97 2.09 0.96
C ALA A 186 -16.94 2.00 2.09
N LEU A 187 -15.76 2.63 1.94
CA LEU A 187 -14.71 2.59 2.95
C LEU A 187 -15.09 3.34 4.24
N ILE A 188 -15.78 4.47 4.15
CA ILE A 188 -16.34 5.18 5.31
C ILE A 188 -17.28 4.23 6.07
N SER A 189 -18.25 3.64 5.36
CA SER A 189 -19.19 2.69 5.95
C SER A 189 -18.49 1.50 6.62
N ASP A 190 -17.46 0.96 5.98
CA ASP A 190 -16.68 -0.17 6.52
C ASP A 190 -15.89 0.24 7.79
N LEU A 191 -15.26 1.43 7.78
CA LEU A 191 -14.51 1.94 8.95
C LEU A 191 -15.44 2.22 10.12
N GLU A 192 -16.59 2.86 9.89
CA GLU A 192 -17.61 3.14 10.91
C GLU A 192 -18.11 1.86 11.59
N GLN A 193 -18.42 0.83 10.78
CA GLN A 193 -19.01 -0.43 11.23
C GLN A 193 -17.98 -1.44 11.74
N SER A 194 -16.70 -1.28 11.39
CA SER A 194 -15.66 -2.19 11.83
C SER A 194 -15.49 -2.13 13.36
N GLY A 195 -15.48 -3.30 14.00
CA GLY A 195 -15.09 -3.46 15.42
C GLY A 195 -13.57 -3.53 15.62
N GLU A 196 -12.81 -3.35 14.55
CA GLU A 196 -11.35 -3.41 14.54
C GLU A 196 -10.76 -2.02 14.77
N THR A 197 -9.78 -1.96 15.65
CA THR A 197 -9.12 -0.70 16.02
C THR A 197 -7.89 -0.50 15.17
N LEU A 198 -8.09 -0.01 13.94
CA LEU A 198 -7.03 0.78 13.30
C LEU A 198 -6.69 1.93 14.24
N ARG A 199 -5.40 2.09 14.53
CA ARG A 199 -4.92 3.08 15.48
C ARG A 199 -5.27 4.49 15.05
N TYR A 200 -5.24 4.76 13.75
CA TYR A 200 -5.50 6.08 13.16
C TYR A 200 -6.88 6.16 12.51
N ARG A 201 -7.84 5.37 13.00
CA ARG A 201 -9.20 5.26 12.42
C ARG A 201 -9.89 6.62 12.29
N GLU A 202 -9.85 7.44 13.33
CA GLU A 202 -10.53 8.74 13.33
C GLU A 202 -9.90 9.68 12.30
N GLU A 203 -8.57 9.73 12.23
CA GLU A 203 -7.85 10.51 11.22
C GLU A 203 -8.16 10.03 9.80
N TYR A 204 -8.34 8.72 9.60
CA TYR A 204 -8.74 8.16 8.31
C TYR A 204 -10.17 8.56 7.93
N LEU A 205 -11.10 8.50 8.88
CA LEU A 205 -12.50 8.92 8.66
C LEU A 205 -12.60 10.40 8.32
N ASP A 206 -11.94 11.27 9.10
CA ASP A 206 -11.90 12.71 8.83
C ASP A 206 -11.41 13.02 7.42
N GLN A 207 -10.30 12.37 7.01
CA GLN A 207 -9.76 12.54 5.66
C GLN A 207 -10.71 12.03 4.58
N LEU A 208 -11.41 10.92 4.82
CA LEU A 208 -12.35 10.35 3.86
C LEU A 208 -13.63 11.19 3.73
N TYR A 209 -14.14 11.79 4.80
CA TYR A 209 -15.28 12.72 4.69
C TYR A 209 -14.91 13.96 3.89
N LEU A 210 -13.73 14.54 4.12
CA LEU A 210 -13.23 15.65 3.31
C LEU A 210 -13.13 15.28 1.82
N LEU A 211 -12.65 14.07 1.52
CA LEU A 211 -12.63 13.57 0.14
C LEU A 211 -14.05 13.33 -0.39
N GLN A 212 -14.97 12.82 0.42
CA GLN A 212 -16.34 12.59 -0.02
C GLN A 212 -17.01 13.90 -0.45
N GLU A 213 -16.86 14.96 0.34
CA GLU A 213 -17.39 16.30 0.02
C GLU A 213 -16.79 16.87 -1.28
N GLN A 214 -15.51 16.64 -1.55
CA GLN A 214 -14.84 17.11 -2.77
C GLN A 214 -15.33 16.45 -4.06
N TYR A 215 -15.86 15.22 -3.95
CA TYR A 215 -16.33 14.43 -5.11
C TYR A 215 -17.85 14.41 -5.26
N GLN A 216 -18.59 15.09 -4.38
CA GLN A 216 -20.04 15.34 -4.50
C GLN A 216 -20.33 16.46 -5.51
#